data_AF-A0A963P0Q5-F1
#
_entry.id   AF-A0A963P0Q5-F1
#
_cell.length_a   1.000
_cell.length_b   1.000
_cell.length_c   1.000
_cell.angle_alpha   90.00
_cell.angle_beta   90.00
_cell.angle_gamma   90.00
#
_symmetry.space_group_name_H-M   'P 1'
#
loop_
_entity.id
_entity.type
_entity.pdbx_description
1 polymer ?
#
loop_
_entity_poly.entity_id
_entity_poly.type
_entity_poly.pdbx_seq_one_letter_code
_entity_poly.pdbx_strand_id
1 'polypeptide(L)'
;MEWLGQHWSAFQASYYFWDVITLVCLALAVLGFLIGLVKLLGLPGRIAVARNHPDAEAVYLMGWIGFAAIVPWIQALIWAFKPTDKIDIRRFPEAERIAEHKELAELAAYAYGRKLPPVDEDRQPDEGVPKEQKDKKP
;
A
#
# COMPACT_ATOMS: atom_id res chain seq x y z
N MET A 1 10.19 -6.06 -56.15
CA MET A 1 9.88 -5.20 -54.99
C MET A 1 8.43 -4.72 -55.02
N GLU A 2 7.85 -4.42 -56.21
CA GLU A 2 6.47 -3.95 -56.35
C GLU A 2 5.40 -4.92 -55.83
N TRP A 3 5.63 -6.24 -55.97
CA TRP A 3 4.75 -7.30 -55.44
C TRP A 3 4.56 -7.20 -53.91
N LEU A 4 5.63 -6.91 -53.15
CA LEU A 4 5.51 -6.71 -51.70
C LEU A 4 4.67 -5.47 -51.36
N GLY A 5 4.86 -4.38 -52.11
CA GLY A 5 4.15 -3.11 -51.90
C GLY A 5 2.65 -3.23 -52.15
N GLN A 6 2.26 -3.98 -53.19
CA GLN A 6 0.85 -4.18 -53.53
C GLN A 6 0.12 -5.07 -52.51
N HIS A 7 0.80 -6.07 -51.97
CA HIS A 7 0.22 -6.98 -50.97
C HIS A 7 0.09 -6.28 -49.62
N TRP A 8 1.06 -5.42 -49.32
CA TRP A 8 1.05 -4.55 -48.15
C TRP A 8 -0.07 -3.50 -48.21
N SER A 9 -0.26 -2.85 -49.35
CA SER A 9 -1.36 -1.89 -49.52
C SER A 9 -2.72 -2.57 -49.50
N ALA A 10 -2.87 -3.76 -50.11
CA ALA A 10 -4.10 -4.54 -50.06
C ALA A 10 -4.46 -4.99 -48.64
N PHE A 11 -3.46 -5.32 -47.82
CA PHE A 11 -3.66 -5.66 -46.40
C PHE A 11 -4.10 -4.46 -45.56
N GLN A 12 -3.46 -3.31 -45.73
CA GLN A 12 -3.84 -2.06 -45.05
C GLN A 12 -5.19 -1.52 -45.51
N ALA A 13 -5.56 -1.77 -46.77
CA ALA A 13 -6.86 -1.40 -47.34
C ALA A 13 -7.98 -2.38 -46.97
N SER A 14 -7.69 -3.48 -46.26
CA SER A 14 -8.71 -4.39 -45.78
C SER A 14 -9.61 -3.69 -44.75
N TYR A 15 -10.92 -3.89 -44.88
CA TYR A 15 -11.93 -3.22 -44.05
C TYR A 15 -11.69 -3.44 -42.54
N TYR A 16 -11.22 -4.63 -42.17
CA TYR A 16 -11.00 -5.05 -40.79
C TYR A 16 -9.65 -4.60 -40.18
N PHE A 17 -8.72 -4.07 -40.97
CA PHE A 17 -7.40 -3.67 -40.47
C PHE A 17 -7.52 -2.59 -39.37
N TRP A 18 -8.35 -1.58 -39.62
CA TRP A 18 -8.59 -0.49 -38.66
C TRP A 18 -9.43 -0.94 -37.47
N ASP A 19 -10.36 -1.88 -37.66
CA ASP A 19 -11.13 -2.47 -36.56
C ASP A 19 -10.22 -3.21 -35.58
N VAL A 20 -9.26 -3.99 -36.08
CA VAL A 20 -8.30 -4.71 -35.21
C VAL A 20 -7.41 -3.72 -34.45
N ILE A 21 -6.90 -2.68 -35.12
CA ILE A 21 -6.06 -1.67 -34.45
C ILE A 21 -6.85 -0.94 -33.36
N THR A 22 -8.08 -0.53 -33.64
CA THR A 22 -8.91 0.17 -32.65
C THR A 22 -9.29 -0.73 -31.49
N LEU A 23 -9.56 -2.02 -31.73
CA LEU A 23 -9.78 -3.01 -30.66
C LEU A 23 -8.53 -3.21 -29.79
N VAL A 24 -7.34 -3.28 -30.39
CA VAL A 24 -6.08 -3.40 -29.63
C VAL A 24 -5.84 -2.14 -28.80
N CYS A 25 -6.02 -0.94 -29.38
CA CYS A 25 -5.93 0.32 -28.64
C CYS A 25 -6.92 0.38 -27.48
N LEU A 26 -8.17 -0.02 -27.71
CA LEU A 26 -9.20 -0.08 -26.67
C LEU A 26 -8.81 -1.07 -25.56
N ALA A 27 -8.35 -2.26 -25.92
CA ALA A 27 -7.93 -3.28 -24.98
C ALA A 27 -6.77 -2.79 -24.10
N LEU A 28 -5.77 -2.13 -24.70
CA LEU A 28 -4.65 -1.52 -23.97
C LEU A 28 -5.10 -0.36 -23.09
N ALA A 29 -6.02 0.48 -23.56
CA ALA A 29 -6.57 1.59 -22.78
C ALA A 29 -7.34 1.08 -21.55
N VAL A 30 -8.20 0.06 -21.72
CA VAL A 30 -8.93 -0.57 -20.61
C VAL A 30 -7.97 -1.25 -19.65
N LEU A 31 -6.99 -2.01 -20.14
CA LEU A 31 -6.00 -2.66 -19.30
C LEU A 31 -5.18 -1.65 -18.50
N GLY A 32 -4.70 -0.59 -19.15
CA GLY A 32 -3.97 0.50 -18.51
C GLY A 32 -4.82 1.22 -17.45
N PHE A 33 -6.09 1.48 -17.76
CA PHE A 33 -7.05 2.06 -16.82
C PHE A 33 -7.27 1.16 -15.60
N LEU A 34 -7.50 -0.15 -15.80
CA LEU A 34 -7.69 -1.11 -14.71
C LEU A 34 -6.43 -1.21 -13.83
N ILE A 35 -5.25 -1.28 -14.43
CA ILE A 35 -3.98 -1.29 -13.69
C ILE A 35 -3.83 0.00 -12.87
N GLY A 36 -4.10 1.16 -13.48
CA GLY A 36 -4.06 2.46 -12.80
C GLY A 36 -5.04 2.53 -11.64
N LEU A 37 -6.26 2.02 -11.84
CA LEU A 37 -7.31 1.97 -10.82
C LEU A 37 -6.89 1.07 -9.65
N VAL A 38 -6.43 -0.15 -9.89
CA VAL A 38 -5.93 -1.04 -8.82
C VAL A 38 -4.78 -0.40 -8.04
N LYS A 39 -3.85 0.28 -8.72
CA LYS A 39 -2.75 0.99 -8.07
C LYS A 39 -3.23 2.18 -7.22
N LEU A 40 -4.26 2.90 -7.66
CA LEU A 40 -4.85 4.03 -6.95
C LEU A 40 -5.65 3.55 -5.73
N LEU A 41 -6.46 2.51 -5.85
CA LEU A 41 -7.28 1.99 -4.76
C LEU A 41 -6.43 1.42 -3.63
N GLY A 42 -5.33 0.74 -3.95
CA GLY A 42 -4.39 0.20 -2.96
C GLY A 42 -3.44 1.24 -2.35
N LEU A 43 -3.53 2.51 -2.77
CA LEU A 43 -2.67 3.61 -2.31
C LEU A 43 -2.75 3.89 -0.78
N PRO A 44 -3.94 4.03 -0.15
CA PRO A 44 -4.04 4.25 1.30
C PRO A 44 -3.31 3.20 2.13
N GLY A 45 -3.48 1.92 1.82
CA GLY A 45 -2.76 0.85 2.51
C GLY A 45 -1.24 0.90 2.30
N ARG A 46 -0.78 1.26 1.09
CA ARG A 46 0.67 1.41 0.81
C ARG A 46 1.29 2.53 1.64
N ILE A 47 0.54 3.61 1.86
CA ILE A 47 0.98 4.76 2.66
C ILE A 47 1.02 4.38 4.14
N ALA A 48 0.01 3.66 4.65
CA ALA A 48 -0.03 3.21 6.05
C ALA A 48 1.15 2.29 6.39
N VAL A 49 1.44 1.32 5.52
CA VAL A 49 2.61 0.43 5.68
C VAL A 49 3.93 1.19 5.59
N ALA A 50 4.03 2.18 4.69
CA ALA A 50 5.24 2.99 4.58
C ALA A 50 5.51 3.89 5.80
N ARG A 51 4.50 4.11 6.65
CA ARG A 51 4.56 4.98 7.83
C ARG A 51 4.51 4.23 9.16
N ASN A 52 4.54 2.89 9.15
CA ASN A 52 4.40 2.07 10.36
C ASN A 52 3.13 2.41 11.17
N HIS A 53 2.00 2.62 10.50
CA HIS A 53 0.73 2.91 11.19
C HIS A 53 0.24 1.64 11.92
N PRO A 54 -0.12 1.68 13.22
CA PRO A 54 -0.46 0.48 14.00
C PRO A 54 -1.65 -0.27 13.39
N ASP A 55 -2.63 0.46 12.85
CA ASP A 55 -3.81 -0.12 12.21
C ASP A 55 -3.70 -0.18 10.67
N ALA A 56 -2.53 -0.54 10.11
CA ALA A 56 -2.35 -0.57 8.65
C ALA A 56 -3.26 -1.59 7.94
N GLU A 57 -3.62 -2.69 8.60
CA GLU A 57 -4.55 -3.69 8.06
C GLU A 57 -5.97 -3.13 7.90
N ALA A 58 -6.45 -2.34 8.87
CA ALA A 58 -7.74 -1.68 8.80
C ALA A 58 -7.79 -0.66 7.65
N VAL A 59 -6.70 0.10 7.46
CA VAL A 59 -6.58 1.06 6.35
C VAL A 59 -6.47 0.33 5.00
N TYR A 60 -5.80 -0.81 4.95
CA TYR A 60 -5.75 -1.67 3.76
C TYR A 60 -7.15 -2.18 3.37
N LEU A 61 -7.89 -2.73 4.33
CA LEU A 61 -9.26 -3.20 4.12
C LEU A 61 -10.20 -2.05 3.72
N MET A 62 -10.11 -0.88 4.38
CA MET A 62 -10.91 0.29 4.01
C MET A 62 -10.57 0.84 2.62
N GLY A 63 -9.33 0.72 2.16
CA GLY A 63 -8.96 1.06 0.78
C GLY A 63 -9.70 0.20 -0.25
N TRP A 64 -9.86 -1.09 0.04
CA TRP A 64 -10.58 -2.03 -0.83
C TRP A 64 -12.10 -1.98 -0.67
N ILE A 65 -12.61 -1.87 0.56
CA ILE A 65 -14.06 -1.76 0.86
C ILE A 65 -14.59 -0.38 0.43
N GLY A 66 -13.76 0.67 0.56
CA GLY A 66 -14.03 2.02 0.08
C GLY A 66 -14.16 2.11 -1.45
N PHE A 67 -13.88 1.05 -2.20
CA PHE A 67 -14.24 1.00 -3.61
C PHE A 67 -15.75 1.15 -3.85
N ALA A 68 -16.59 0.65 -2.93
CA ALA A 68 -18.04 0.79 -3.03
C ALA A 68 -18.52 2.22 -2.75
N ALA A 69 -17.72 3.06 -2.08
CA ALA A 69 -18.07 4.43 -1.73
C ALA A 69 -16.82 5.33 -1.62
N ILE A 70 -16.75 6.38 -2.43
CA ILE A 70 -15.61 7.33 -2.47
C ILE A 70 -15.29 7.92 -1.09
N VAL A 71 -16.30 8.13 -0.25
CA VAL A 71 -16.18 8.75 1.08
C VAL A 71 -15.27 7.93 2.03
N PRO A 72 -15.54 6.63 2.31
CA PRO A 72 -14.64 5.83 3.13
C PRO A 72 -13.23 5.67 2.54
N TRP A 73 -13.07 5.73 1.21
CA TRP A 73 -11.73 5.69 0.61
C TRP A 73 -10.90 6.95 0.96
N ILE A 74 -11.50 8.14 0.87
CA ILE A 74 -10.85 9.39 1.31
C ILE A 74 -10.61 9.37 2.82
N GLN A 75 -11.55 8.85 3.62
CA GLN A 75 -11.37 8.72 5.07
C GLN A 75 -10.17 7.83 5.41
N ALA A 76 -9.99 6.71 4.71
CA ALA A 76 -8.84 5.82 4.87
C ALA A 76 -7.52 6.53 4.55
N LEU A 77 -7.50 7.37 3.51
CA LEU A 77 -6.33 8.21 3.21
C LEU A 77 -6.01 9.18 4.35
N ILE A 78 -7.01 9.92 4.85
CA ILE A 78 -6.82 10.87 5.96
C ILE A 78 -6.27 10.14 7.19
N TRP A 79 -6.79 8.95 7.49
CA TRP A 79 -6.31 8.12 8.60
C TRP A 79 -4.89 7.61 8.39
N ALA A 80 -4.53 7.20 7.16
CA ALA A 80 -3.17 6.81 6.82
C ALA A 80 -2.14 7.94 7.05
N PHE A 81 -2.56 9.21 6.94
CA PHE A 81 -1.71 10.37 7.17
C PHE A 81 -1.70 10.86 8.62
N LYS A 82 -2.68 10.47 9.44
CA LYS A 82 -2.75 10.89 10.84
C LYS A 82 -1.72 10.10 11.67
N PRO A 83 -0.89 10.75 12.48
CA PRO A 83 -0.06 10.04 13.46
C PRO A 83 -0.97 9.41 14.52
N THR A 84 -1.08 8.09 14.50
CA THR A 84 -1.78 7.30 15.51
C THR A 84 -0.71 6.62 16.35
N ASP A 85 -0.18 7.33 17.34
CA ASP A 85 0.68 6.73 18.35
C ASP A 85 -0.22 6.19 19.47
N LYS A 86 -0.41 4.86 19.52
CA LYS A 86 -1.05 4.20 20.66
C LYS A 86 0.01 4.04 21.75
N ILE A 87 -0.09 4.86 22.80
CA ILE A 87 0.74 4.73 24.00
C ILE A 87 -0.17 4.21 25.12
N ASP A 88 -0.24 2.89 25.28
CA ASP A 88 -0.87 2.31 26.47
C ASP A 88 0.12 2.36 27.64
N ILE A 89 -0.28 3.07 28.70
CA ILE A 89 0.53 3.29 29.91
C ILE A 89 0.28 2.17 30.94
N ARG A 90 -0.80 1.39 30.80
CA ARG A 90 -1.23 0.40 31.80
C ARG A 90 -0.76 -1.03 31.49
N ARG A 91 -0.37 -1.30 30.25
CA ARG A 91 0.19 -2.57 29.79
C ARG A 91 1.56 -2.28 29.19
N PHE A 92 2.61 -2.92 29.72
CA PHE A 92 3.98 -2.56 29.34
C PHE A 92 4.18 -2.64 27.80
N PRO A 93 4.78 -1.60 27.19
CA PRO A 93 4.54 -1.21 25.80
C PRO A 93 5.33 -2.02 24.75
N GLU A 94 6.28 -2.87 25.12
CA GLU A 94 7.17 -3.51 24.15
C GLU A 94 6.55 -4.73 23.47
N ALA A 95 5.91 -5.62 24.24
CA ALA A 95 5.31 -6.82 23.68
C ALA A 95 4.22 -6.49 22.64
N GLU A 96 3.42 -5.45 22.88
CA GLU A 96 2.39 -5.01 21.95
C GLU A 96 3.00 -4.30 20.74
N ARG A 97 4.00 -3.41 20.91
CA ARG A 97 4.72 -2.82 19.76
C ARG A 97 5.39 -3.87 18.88
N ILE A 98 5.99 -4.89 19.47
CA ILE A 98 6.63 -5.99 18.73
C ILE A 98 5.56 -6.80 17.97
N ALA A 99 4.41 -7.07 18.59
CA ALA A 99 3.29 -7.75 17.93
C ALA A 99 2.75 -6.92 16.75
N GLU A 100 2.47 -5.63 16.96
CA GLU A 100 2.02 -4.72 15.91
C GLU A 100 3.02 -4.65 14.76
N HIS A 101 4.32 -4.52 15.04
CA HIS A 101 5.34 -4.51 14.00
C HIS A 101 5.46 -5.85 13.25
N LYS A 102 5.26 -6.99 13.93
CA LYS A 102 5.21 -8.31 13.27
C LYS A 102 4.01 -8.41 12.34
N GLU A 103 2.83 -8.00 12.80
CA GLU A 103 1.60 -7.95 12.00
C GLU A 103 1.77 -7.02 10.79
N LEU A 104 2.41 -5.85 10.97
CA LEU A 104 2.73 -4.94 9.88
C LEU A 104 3.72 -5.52 8.87
N ALA A 105 4.75 -6.22 9.35
CA ALA A 105 5.73 -6.89 8.50
C ALA A 105 5.10 -8.03 7.70
N GLU A 106 4.21 -8.79 8.32
CA GLU A 106 3.42 -9.85 7.67
C GLU A 106 2.48 -9.25 6.61
N LEU A 107 1.71 -8.22 6.97
CA LEU A 107 0.81 -7.53 6.05
C LEU A 107 1.58 -6.96 4.85
N ALA A 108 2.74 -6.36 5.08
CA ALA A 108 3.55 -5.80 3.99
C ALA A 108 4.14 -6.88 3.07
N ALA A 109 4.52 -8.03 3.63
CA ALA A 109 4.99 -9.17 2.86
C ALA A 109 3.84 -9.76 2.01
N TYR A 110 2.65 -9.93 2.61
CA TYR A 110 1.46 -10.47 1.96
C TYR A 110 0.88 -9.52 0.89
N ALA A 111 0.58 -8.27 1.27
CA ALA A 111 -0.14 -7.32 0.41
C ALA A 111 0.75 -6.62 -0.61
N TYR A 112 2.04 -6.41 -0.30
CA TYR A 112 2.93 -5.58 -1.10
C TYR A 112 4.24 -6.26 -1.51
N GLY A 113 4.50 -7.50 -1.08
CA GLY A 113 5.75 -8.20 -1.33
C GLY A 113 6.97 -7.47 -0.74
N ARG A 114 6.76 -6.57 0.23
CA ARG A 114 7.82 -5.77 0.87
C ARG A 114 8.23 -6.44 2.17
N LYS A 115 9.52 -6.75 2.32
CA LYS A 115 10.10 -7.16 3.61
C LYS A 115 10.40 -5.91 4.43
N LEU A 116 9.64 -5.67 5.49
CA LEU A 116 10.05 -4.69 6.49
C LEU A 116 11.29 -5.22 7.24
N PRO A 117 12.18 -4.33 7.72
CA PRO A 117 13.29 -4.75 8.57
C PRO A 117 12.72 -5.50 9.79
N PRO A 118 13.35 -6.62 10.18
CA PRO A 118 12.93 -7.36 11.36
C PRO A 118 13.03 -6.45 12.60
N VAL A 119 12.06 -6.58 13.49
CA VAL A 119 12.06 -5.87 14.78
C VAL A 119 13.24 -6.39 15.59
N ASP A 120 14.06 -5.49 16.15
CA ASP A 120 15.10 -5.85 17.10
C ASP A 120 14.42 -6.37 18.38
N GLU A 121 14.12 -7.67 18.45
CA GLU A 121 13.54 -8.33 19.62
C GLU A 121 14.42 -8.19 20.88
N ASP A 122 15.70 -7.87 20.67
CA ASP A 122 16.75 -7.78 21.69
C ASP A 122 16.92 -6.37 22.30
N ARG A 123 16.16 -5.37 21.84
CA ARG A 123 16.27 -3.98 22.35
C ARG A 123 15.66 -3.88 23.76
N GLN A 124 16.51 -3.88 24.78
CA GLN A 124 16.07 -3.75 26.18
C GLN A 124 15.51 -2.35 26.53
N PRO A 125 14.59 -2.24 27.52
CA PRO A 125 13.78 -1.03 27.76
C PRO A 125 14.44 0.15 28.52
N ASP A 126 15.76 0.22 28.76
CA ASP A 126 16.32 1.15 29.78
C ASP A 126 17.53 2.00 29.33
N GLU A 127 17.44 2.73 28.23
CA GLU A 127 18.40 3.82 27.95
C GLU A 127 17.79 5.23 27.95
N GLY A 128 16.48 5.37 28.20
CA GLY A 128 15.76 6.64 27.97
C GLY A 128 15.04 7.26 29.16
N VAL A 129 14.96 6.61 30.32
CA VAL A 129 14.24 7.17 31.49
C VAL A 129 15.27 7.63 32.53
N PRO A 130 15.50 8.96 32.70
CA PRO A 130 16.29 9.45 33.82
C PRO A 130 15.67 8.92 35.11
N LYS A 131 16.38 8.05 35.83
CA LYS A 131 15.92 7.53 37.10
C LYS A 131 15.78 8.71 38.05
N GLU A 132 14.53 9.05 38.34
CA GLU A 132 14.16 10.11 39.26
C GLU A 132 14.93 9.90 40.57
N GLN A 133 15.76 10.88 40.91
CA GLN A 133 16.47 10.99 42.19
C GLN A 133 15.44 11.07 43.34
N LYS A 134 14.88 9.93 43.72
CA LYS A 134 14.39 9.68 45.06
C LYS A 134 15.51 9.02 45.82
N ASP A 135 16.37 9.82 46.46
CA ASP A 135 16.67 9.72 47.89
C ASP A 135 17.78 10.71 48.25
N LYS A 136 17.42 11.80 48.92
CA LYS A 136 18.31 12.59 49.80
C LYS A 136 17.50 13.64 50.56
N LYS A 137 16.82 13.18 51.60
CA LYS A 137 16.60 13.93 52.85
C LYS A 137 16.79 12.90 53.97
N PRO A 138 17.65 13.16 54.96
CA PRO A 138 17.44 14.20 55.96
C PRO A 138 18.43 15.37 55.88
#